data_AF-F7JMF3-F1
#
_entry.id   AF-F7JMF3-F1
#
_cell.length_a   1.000
_cell.length_b   1.000
_cell.length_c   1.000
_cell.angle_alpha   90.00
_cell.angle_beta   90.00
_cell.angle_gamma   90.00
#
_symmetry.space_group_name_H-M   'P 1'
#
loop_
_entity.id
_entity.type
_entity.pdbx_description
1 polymer ?
#
loop_
_entity_poly.entity_id
_entity_poly.type
_entity_poly.pdbx_seq_one_letter_code
_entity_poly.pdbx_strand_id
1 'polypeptide(L)'
;MLGILRKDLYDTFLIPKNILSNGFGYLFMFLFAYLLGPNYYMMMVFIMLAIPAISVMVLQAAIEQDESVRFDDVLLTYPISKKQIILTRFCGNLIGILLNMALSFLLMLGYVYGGKTTDIRDGIFIWLAGCVISLYAVAVFSVGFYLLGNKKERSCMLFLF
;
A
#
# COMPACT_ATOMS: atom_id res chain seq x y z
N MET A 1 6.27 -5.76 -20.95
CA MET A 1 5.35 -5.54 -19.81
C MET A 1 5.72 -6.39 -18.61
N LEU A 2 5.60 -7.72 -18.69
CA LEU A 2 5.82 -8.64 -17.55
C LEU A 2 7.20 -8.53 -16.88
N GLY A 3 8.24 -8.20 -17.65
CA GLY A 3 9.59 -7.98 -17.11
C GLY A 3 9.70 -6.75 -16.18
N ILE A 4 9.00 -5.66 -16.50
CA ILE A 4 8.97 -4.45 -15.66
C ILE A 4 8.17 -4.74 -14.40
N LEU A 5 7.00 -5.39 -14.51
CA LEU A 5 6.20 -5.79 -13.36
C LEU A 5 6.98 -6.67 -12.39
N ARG A 6 7.70 -7.67 -12.92
CA ARG A 6 8.49 -8.59 -12.10
C ARG A 6 9.62 -7.85 -11.39
N LYS A 7 10.26 -6.89 -12.06
CA LYS A 7 11.30 -6.05 -11.48
C LYS A 7 10.73 -5.18 -10.36
N ASP A 8 9.63 -4.47 -10.58
CA ASP A 8 8.99 -3.62 -9.56
C ASP A 8 8.51 -4.41 -8.33
N LEU A 9 7.98 -5.62 -8.54
CA LEU A 9 7.62 -6.53 -7.44
C LEU A 9 8.85 -7.09 -6.72
N TYR A 10 9.92 -7.42 -7.44
CA TYR A 10 11.19 -7.88 -6.86
C TYR A 10 11.83 -6.78 -5.98
N ASP A 11 11.84 -5.56 -6.50
CA ASP A 11 12.34 -4.37 -5.84
C ASP A 11 11.61 -4.08 -4.51
N THR A 12 10.31 -4.38 -4.49
CA THR A 12 9.46 -4.18 -3.31
C THR A 12 9.54 -5.34 -2.31
N PHE A 13 9.50 -6.59 -2.79
CA PHE A 13 9.30 -7.79 -1.95
C PHE A 13 10.51 -8.72 -1.83
N LEU A 14 11.56 -8.58 -2.64
CA LEU A 14 12.75 -9.44 -2.55
C LEU A 14 14.00 -8.70 -2.03
N ILE A 15 14.05 -7.38 -2.13
CA ILE A 15 15.16 -6.62 -1.54
C ILE A 15 15.04 -6.69 -0.01
N PRO A 16 16.04 -7.28 0.69
CA PRO A 16 15.92 -7.61 2.11
C PRO A 16 15.69 -6.38 2.99
N LYS A 17 16.25 -5.22 2.60
CA LYS A 17 16.03 -3.94 3.28
C LYS A 17 14.56 -3.51 3.26
N ASN A 18 13.88 -3.65 2.11
CA ASN A 18 12.48 -3.27 1.97
C ASN A 18 11.53 -4.27 2.66
N ILE A 19 11.82 -5.56 2.56
CA ILE A 19 11.05 -6.60 3.29
C ILE A 19 11.12 -6.35 4.79
N LEU A 20 12.33 -6.14 5.32
CA LEU A 20 12.53 -5.87 6.74
C LEU A 20 11.81 -4.59 7.14
N SER A 21 11.99 -3.50 6.41
CA SER A 21 11.34 -2.21 6.70
C SER A 21 9.81 -2.34 6.69
N ASN A 22 9.23 -2.91 5.64
CA ASN A 22 7.79 -3.09 5.51
C ASN A 22 7.25 -4.07 6.55
N GLY A 23 7.96 -5.19 6.78
CA GLY A 23 7.61 -6.19 7.78
C GLY A 23 7.61 -5.62 9.20
N PHE A 24 8.63 -4.84 9.58
CA PHE A 24 8.65 -4.12 10.85
C PHE A 24 7.53 -3.09 10.94
N GLY A 25 7.23 -2.38 9.84
CA GLY A 25 6.11 -1.43 9.78
C GLY A 25 4.77 -2.09 10.08
N TYR A 26 4.47 -3.21 9.42
CA TYR A 26 3.25 -3.97 9.72
C TYR A 26 3.24 -4.51 11.14
N LEU A 27 4.34 -5.12 11.59
CA LEU A 27 4.43 -5.70 12.92
C LEU A 27 4.20 -4.64 14.01
N PHE A 28 4.76 -3.44 13.83
CA PHE A 28 4.52 -2.30 14.71
C PHE A 28 3.05 -1.86 14.66
N MET A 29 2.43 -1.82 13.48
CA MET A 29 1.00 -1.51 13.35
C MET A 29 0.11 -2.50 14.10
N PHE A 30 0.35 -3.81 13.95
CA PHE A 30 -0.41 -4.85 14.64
C PHE A 30 -0.20 -4.78 16.16
N LEU A 31 1.04 -4.54 16.61
CA LEU A 31 1.34 -4.32 18.03
C LEU A 31 0.63 -3.08 18.58
N PHE A 32 0.62 -1.99 17.82
CA PHE A 32 -0.02 -0.74 18.23
C PHE A 32 -1.54 -0.90 18.30
N ALA A 33 -2.14 -1.59 17.33
CA ALA A 33 -3.55 -1.98 17.35
C ALA A 33 -3.91 -2.84 18.58
N TYR A 34 -3.02 -3.78 18.95
CA TYR A 34 -3.20 -4.59 20.15
C TYR A 34 -3.06 -3.78 21.45
N LEU A 35 -2.05 -2.90 21.55
CA LEU A 35 -1.78 -2.09 22.74
C LEU A 35 -2.90 -1.09 23.04
N LEU A 36 -3.48 -0.47 22.01
CA LEU A 36 -4.63 0.44 22.12
C LEU A 36 -5.93 -0.29 22.51
N GLY A 37 -5.90 -1.62 22.48
CA GLY A 37 -6.99 -2.46 22.93
C GLY A 37 -8.14 -2.55 21.91
N PRO A 38 -9.08 -3.48 22.18
CA PRO A 38 -10.20 -3.76 21.31
C PRO A 38 -11.27 -2.67 21.47
N ASN A 39 -11.13 -1.59 20.69
CA ASN A 39 -12.08 -0.48 20.61
C ASN A 39 -12.67 -0.38 19.20
N TYR A 40 -13.98 -0.15 19.08
CA TYR A 40 -14.67 -0.01 17.79
C TYR A 40 -14.07 1.08 16.90
N TYR A 41 -13.79 2.25 17.48
CA TYR A 41 -13.20 3.38 16.75
C TYR A 41 -11.78 3.08 16.28
N MET A 42 -10.98 2.38 17.09
CA MET A 42 -9.62 1.98 16.68
C MET A 42 -9.66 0.94 15.57
N MET A 43 -10.59 -0.02 15.64
CA MET A 43 -10.84 -0.97 14.57
C MET A 43 -11.14 -0.26 13.25
N MET A 44 -12.01 0.75 13.25
CA MET A 44 -12.30 1.56 12.06
C MET A 44 -11.04 2.28 11.54
N VAL A 45 -10.26 2.92 12.41
CA VAL A 45 -9.05 3.64 11.99
C VAL A 45 -8.06 2.70 11.31
N PHE A 46 -7.76 1.54 11.89
CA PHE A 46 -6.77 0.63 11.31
C PHE A 46 -7.27 -0.02 10.01
N ILE A 47 -8.52 -0.47 9.97
CA ILE A 47 -9.07 -1.22 8.82
C ILE A 47 -9.45 -0.29 7.67
N MET A 48 -10.09 0.85 7.96
CA MET A 48 -10.61 1.76 6.92
C MET A 48 -9.61 2.80 6.44
N LEU A 49 -8.61 3.14 7.25
CA LEU A 49 -7.79 4.33 7.01
C LEU A 49 -6.30 3.98 6.99
N ALA A 50 -5.80 3.37 8.06
CA ALA A 50 -4.38 3.15 8.25
C ALA A 50 -3.80 2.12 7.27
N ILE A 51 -4.42 0.94 7.11
CA ILE A 51 -3.96 -0.07 6.13
C ILE A 51 -4.16 0.41 4.68
N PRO A 52 -5.30 1.04 4.31
CA PRO A 52 -5.46 1.69 3.01
C PRO A 52 -4.39 2.74 2.68
N ALA A 53 -3.90 3.50 3.67
CA ALA A 53 -2.83 4.48 3.46
C ALA A 53 -1.51 3.82 3.01
N ILE A 54 -1.21 2.63 3.51
CA ILE A 54 0.02 1.89 3.19
C ILE A 54 -0.07 1.23 1.80
N SER A 55 -1.25 1.15 1.19
CA SER A 55 -1.45 0.47 -0.11
C SER A 55 -0.60 0.99 -1.27
N VAL A 56 -0.05 2.19 -1.17
CA VAL A 56 0.79 2.82 -2.20
C VAL A 56 2.28 2.46 -2.08
N MET A 57 2.67 1.67 -1.07
CA MET A 57 4.09 1.39 -0.80
C MET A 57 4.83 0.72 -1.97
N VAL A 58 4.11 -0.06 -2.80
CA VAL A 58 4.69 -0.77 -3.95
C VAL A 58 5.14 0.24 -5.01
N LEU A 59 4.28 1.21 -5.33
CA LEU A 59 4.62 2.30 -6.23
C LEU A 59 5.74 3.18 -5.67
N GLN A 60 5.70 3.48 -4.37
CA GLN A 60 6.71 4.32 -3.73
C GLN A 60 8.09 3.65 -3.75
N ALA A 61 8.17 2.36 -3.42
CA ALA A 61 9.41 1.59 -3.44
C ALA A 61 10.00 1.48 -4.85
N ALA A 62 9.17 1.24 -5.86
CA ALA A 62 9.61 1.17 -7.25
C ALA A 62 10.19 2.52 -7.73
N ILE A 63 9.52 3.63 -7.42
CA ILE A 63 9.99 4.98 -7.81
C ILE A 63 11.29 5.35 -7.08
N GLU A 64 11.40 5.07 -5.78
CA GLU A 64 12.59 5.38 -4.99
C GLU A 64 13.82 4.63 -5.51
N GLN A 65 13.64 3.36 -5.91
CA GLN A 65 14.73 2.58 -6.49
C GLN A 65 15.07 3.04 -7.90
N ASP A 66 14.07 3.38 -8.72
CA ASP A 66 14.30 3.93 -10.06
C ASP A 66 15.10 5.23 -10.00
N GLU A 67 14.81 6.12 -9.04
CA GLU A 67 15.60 7.34 -8.82
C GLU A 67 17.04 7.02 -8.38
N SER A 68 17.23 6.02 -7.51
CA SER A 68 18.55 5.66 -6.98
C SER A 68 19.52 5.13 -8.03
N VAL A 69 19.00 4.41 -9.04
CA VAL A 69 19.80 3.80 -10.11
C VAL A 69 19.75 4.64 -11.41
N ARG A 70 19.00 5.75 -11.42
CA ARG A 70 18.67 6.52 -12.64
C ARG A 70 18.08 5.63 -13.73
N PHE A 71 17.17 4.75 -13.32
CA PHE A 71 16.60 3.74 -14.19
C PHE A 71 15.78 4.35 -15.33
N ASP A 72 15.31 5.60 -15.18
CA ASP A 72 14.67 6.38 -16.24
C ASP A 72 15.55 6.55 -17.49
N ASP A 73 16.87 6.73 -17.31
CA ASP A 73 17.83 6.87 -18.42
C ASP A 73 17.96 5.55 -19.21
N VAL A 74 17.92 4.42 -18.48
CA VAL A 74 17.93 3.08 -19.06
C VAL A 74 16.60 2.76 -19.73
N LEU A 75 15.47 3.21 -19.15
CA LEU A 75 14.14 3.01 -19.69
C LEU A 75 13.96 3.63 -21.08
N LEU A 76 14.65 4.75 -21.37
CA LEU A 76 14.66 5.41 -22.68
C LEU A 76 15.29 4.54 -23.79
N THR A 77 16.12 3.56 -23.43
CA THR A 77 16.77 2.66 -24.39
C THR A 77 15.88 1.47 -24.77
N TYR A 78 14.84 1.19 -24.00
CA TYR A 78 13.92 0.09 -24.27
C TYR A 78 12.83 0.48 -25.28
N PRO A 79 12.45 -0.41 -26.22
CA PRO A 79 11.36 -0.17 -27.16
C PRO A 79 9.99 -0.37 -26.50
N ILE A 80 9.72 0.35 -25.39
CA ILE A 80 8.48 0.26 -24.61
C ILE A 80 7.85 1.65 -24.50
N SER A 81 6.53 1.75 -24.72
CA SER A 81 5.85 3.04 -24.65
C SER A 81 5.56 3.46 -23.20
N LYS A 82 5.59 4.77 -22.94
CA LYS A 82 5.28 5.35 -21.62
C LYS A 82 3.94 4.89 -21.04
N LYS A 83 2.92 4.72 -21.90
CA LYS A 83 1.59 4.22 -21.51
C LYS A 83 1.66 2.81 -20.93
N GLN A 84 2.48 1.94 -21.51
CA GLN A 84 2.64 0.56 -21.05
C GLN A 84 3.35 0.48 -19.70
N ILE A 85 4.31 1.37 -19.45
CA ILE A 85 5.01 1.48 -18.16
C ILE A 85 4.03 1.91 -17.07
N ILE A 86 3.25 2.96 -17.34
CA ILE A 86 2.24 3.47 -16.40
C ILE A 86 1.23 2.38 -16.04
N LEU A 87 0.72 1.66 -17.04
CA LEU A 87 -0.24 0.57 -16.84
C LEU A 87 0.39 -0.58 -16.03
N THR A 88 1.65 -0.91 -16.30
CA THR A 88 2.37 -1.97 -15.56
C THR A 88 2.52 -1.62 -14.08
N ARG A 89 2.92 -0.38 -13.77
CA ARG A 89 3.04 0.10 -12.38
C ARG A 89 1.68 0.15 -11.67
N PHE A 90 0.63 0.56 -12.38
CA PHE A 90 -0.73 0.54 -11.84
C PHE A 90 -1.17 -0.90 -11.48
N CYS A 91 -0.93 -1.88 -12.36
CA CYS A 91 -1.19 -3.29 -12.07
C CYS A 91 -0.37 -3.81 -10.87
N GLY A 92 0.89 -3.39 -10.73
CA GLY A 92 1.71 -3.71 -9.56
C GLY A 92 1.11 -3.19 -8.26
N ASN A 93 0.59 -1.96 -8.26
CA ASN A 93 -0.09 -1.38 -7.11
C ASN A 93 -1.39 -2.11 -6.75
N LEU A 94 -2.16 -2.60 -7.75
CA LEU A 94 -3.35 -3.41 -7.48
C LEU A 94 -3.01 -4.71 -6.72
N ILE A 95 -1.87 -5.34 -7.03
CA ILE A 95 -1.39 -6.51 -6.28
C ILE A 95 -1.05 -6.11 -4.83
N GLY A 96 -0.40 -4.97 -4.64
CA GLY A 96 -0.14 -4.40 -3.31
C GLY A 96 -1.41 -4.14 -2.50
N ILE A 97 -2.45 -3.61 -3.12
CA ILE A 97 -3.76 -3.42 -2.48
C ILE A 97 -4.36 -4.75 -2.04
N LEU A 98 -4.35 -5.77 -2.90
CA LEU A 98 -4.92 -7.08 -2.57
C LEU A 98 -4.24 -7.69 -1.33
N LEU A 99 -2.92 -7.55 -1.21
CA LEU A 99 -2.18 -7.99 -0.02
C LEU A 99 -2.59 -7.20 1.23
N ASN A 100 -2.74 -5.88 1.13
CA ASN A 100 -3.23 -5.05 2.24
C ASN A 100 -4.67 -5.37 2.62
N MET A 101 -5.54 -5.65 1.66
CA MET A 101 -6.92 -6.07 1.90
C MET A 101 -6.96 -7.41 2.64
N ALA A 102 -6.08 -8.35 2.30
CA ALA A 102 -5.94 -9.60 3.02
C ALA A 102 -5.44 -9.40 4.46
N LEU A 103 -4.43 -8.54 4.66
CA LEU A 103 -3.92 -8.22 6.00
C LEU A 103 -4.95 -7.49 6.88
N SER A 104 -5.67 -6.53 6.32
CA SER A 104 -6.76 -5.83 7.02
C SER A 104 -7.93 -6.76 7.35
N PHE A 105 -8.20 -7.76 6.50
CA PHE A 105 -9.19 -8.79 6.80
C PHE A 105 -8.78 -9.64 8.01
N LEU A 106 -7.50 -10.04 8.09
CA LEU A 106 -6.97 -10.75 9.27
C LEU A 106 -7.06 -9.90 10.55
N LEU A 107 -6.75 -8.60 10.45
CA LEU A 107 -6.89 -7.66 11.56
C LEU A 107 -8.36 -7.54 12.01
N MET A 108 -9.29 -7.45 11.06
CA MET A 108 -10.74 -7.42 11.33
C MET A 108 -11.18 -8.64 12.14
N LEU A 109 -10.76 -9.84 11.73
CA LEU A 109 -11.05 -11.07 12.47
C LEU A 109 -10.47 -11.03 13.88
N GLY A 110 -9.27 -10.45 14.06
CA GLY A 110 -8.67 -10.23 15.37
C GLY A 110 -9.53 -9.36 16.29
N TYR A 111 -10.09 -8.26 15.77
CA TYR A 111 -10.97 -7.37 16.54
C TYR A 111 -12.34 -7.98 16.85
N VAL A 112 -12.93 -8.71 15.91
CA VAL A 112 -14.24 -9.35 16.05
C VAL A 112 -14.17 -10.54 17.00
N TYR A 113 -13.26 -11.49 16.75
CA TYR A 113 -13.19 -12.73 17.53
C TYR A 113 -12.33 -12.61 18.79
N GLY A 114 -11.17 -11.94 18.70
CA GLY A 114 -10.27 -11.76 19.85
C GLY A 114 -10.74 -10.63 20.77
N GLY A 115 -11.07 -9.49 20.17
CA GLY A 115 -11.51 -8.30 20.90
C GLY A 115 -12.97 -8.29 21.32
N LYS A 116 -13.83 -9.15 20.73
CA LYS A 116 -15.30 -9.15 20.91
C LYS A 116 -15.92 -7.75 20.77
N THR A 117 -15.36 -6.93 19.88
CA THR A 117 -15.77 -5.52 19.74
C THR A 117 -17.11 -5.36 19.02
N THR A 118 -17.37 -6.22 18.03
CA THR A 118 -18.51 -6.12 17.12
C THR A 118 -18.90 -7.48 16.58
N ASP A 119 -20.09 -7.56 15.98
CA ASP A 119 -20.51 -8.70 15.19
C ASP A 119 -19.76 -8.78 13.85
N ILE A 120 -19.63 -10.00 13.33
CA ILE A 120 -18.96 -10.26 12.05
C ILE A 120 -19.60 -9.50 10.88
N ARG A 121 -20.90 -9.26 10.93
CA ARG A 121 -21.63 -8.52 9.90
C ARG A 121 -21.11 -7.09 9.80
N ASP A 122 -20.99 -6.41 10.93
CA ASP A 122 -20.52 -5.02 10.99
C ASP A 122 -19.03 -4.94 10.67
N GLY A 123 -18.23 -5.91 11.15
CA GLY A 123 -16.81 -6.03 10.79
C GLY A 123 -16.59 -6.16 9.28
N ILE A 124 -17.40 -6.98 8.58
CA ILE A 124 -17.34 -7.11 7.11
C ILE A 124 -17.73 -5.80 6.42
N PHE A 125 -18.75 -5.09 6.91
CA PHE A 125 -19.12 -3.78 6.34
C PHE A 125 -18.00 -2.76 6.45
N ILE A 126 -17.32 -2.70 7.60
CA ILE A 126 -16.18 -1.81 7.85
C ILE A 126 -15.01 -2.18 6.93
N TRP A 127 -14.74 -3.48 6.78
CA TRP A 127 -13.69 -3.95 5.88
C TRP A 127 -14.00 -3.61 4.41
N LEU A 128 -15.23 -3.83 3.94
CA LEU A 128 -15.65 -3.45 2.59
C LEU A 128 -15.52 -1.94 2.35
N ALA A 129 -15.87 -1.12 3.34
CA ALA A 129 -15.67 0.32 3.24
C ALA A 129 -14.17 0.68 3.13
N GLY A 130 -13.30 0.01 3.88
CA GLY A 130 -11.84 0.14 3.74
C GLY A 130 -11.32 -0.30 2.35
N CYS A 131 -11.92 -1.33 1.76
CA CYS A 131 -11.61 -1.75 0.39
C CYS A 131 -11.94 -0.66 -0.65
N VAL A 132 -13.07 0.04 -0.50
CA VAL A 132 -13.43 1.15 -1.39
C VAL A 132 -12.48 2.33 -1.20
N ILE A 133 -12.15 2.68 0.04
CA ILE A 133 -11.22 3.77 0.37
C ILE A 133 -9.82 3.50 -0.20
N SER A 134 -9.31 2.28 -0.08
CA SER A 134 -8.00 1.90 -0.63
C SER A 134 -7.92 1.98 -2.15
N LEU A 135 -8.99 1.58 -2.86
CA LEU A 135 -9.05 1.76 -4.32
C LEU A 135 -9.04 3.23 -4.72
N TYR A 136 -9.80 4.07 -4.00
CA TYR A 136 -9.80 5.52 -4.22
C TYR A 136 -8.42 6.13 -3.93
N ALA A 137 -7.80 5.76 -2.81
CA ALA A 137 -6.47 6.21 -2.42
C ALA A 137 -5.45 5.90 -3.52
N VAL A 138 -5.40 4.66 -4.03
CA VAL A 138 -4.45 4.31 -5.11
C VAL A 138 -4.73 5.07 -6.40
N ALA A 139 -5.99 5.31 -6.76
CA ALA A 139 -6.29 6.16 -7.92
C ALA A 139 -5.73 7.58 -7.74
N VAL A 140 -5.94 8.20 -6.58
CA VAL A 140 -5.44 9.56 -6.29
C VAL A 140 -3.92 9.61 -6.22
N PHE A 141 -3.30 8.71 -5.45
CA PHE A 141 -1.84 8.71 -5.27
C PHE A 141 -1.11 8.33 -6.55
N SER A 142 -1.62 7.39 -7.36
CA SER A 142 -0.98 7.08 -8.64
C SER A 142 -0.94 8.30 -9.56
N VAL A 143 -2.04 9.07 -9.64
CA VAL A 143 -2.08 10.34 -10.40
C VAL A 143 -1.11 11.36 -9.81
N GLY A 144 -1.06 11.48 -8.49
CA GLY A 144 -0.11 12.34 -7.77
C GLY A 144 1.33 12.05 -8.15
N PHE A 145 1.77 10.79 -8.01
CA PHE A 145 3.16 10.38 -8.26
C PHE A 145 3.59 10.67 -9.70
N TYR A 146 2.68 10.58 -10.67
CA TYR A 146 2.95 10.92 -12.07
C TYR A 146 2.96 12.43 -12.36
N LEU A 147 2.24 13.25 -11.59
CA LEU A 147 2.15 14.70 -11.81
C LEU A 147 3.22 15.49 -11.04
N LEU A 148 3.55 15.11 -9.81
CA LEU A 148 4.34 15.92 -8.87
C LEU A 148 5.78 15.44 -8.69
N GLY A 149 6.06 14.17 -9.01
CA GLY A 149 7.37 13.54 -8.77
C GLY A 149 7.68 13.27 -7.29
N ASN A 150 8.59 12.33 -7.03
CA ASN A 150 8.82 11.70 -5.72
C ASN A 150 9.18 12.66 -4.58
N LYS A 151 9.83 13.80 -4.88
CA LYS A 151 10.32 14.76 -3.87
C LYS A 151 9.21 15.62 -3.25
N LYS A 152 8.16 15.96 -4.00
CA LYS A 152 7.03 16.78 -3.49
C LYS A 152 5.93 15.92 -2.88
N GLU A 153 5.74 14.71 -3.39
CA GLU A 153 4.72 13.77 -2.91
C GLU A 153 5.02 13.24 -1.49
N ARG A 154 6.28 12.95 -1.15
CA ARG A 154 6.66 12.59 0.22
C ARG A 154 6.27 13.64 1.26
N SER A 155 6.26 14.93 0.88
CA SER A 155 5.77 16.00 1.76
C SER A 155 4.23 16.05 1.79
N CYS A 156 3.54 15.76 0.68
CA CYS A 156 2.08 15.81 0.62
C CYS A 156 1.42 14.61 1.31
N MET A 157 2.01 13.41 1.20
CA MET A 157 1.56 12.20 1.90
C MET A 157 1.72 12.32 3.43
N LEU A 158 2.67 13.14 3.88
CA LEU A 158 2.88 13.50 5.29
C LEU A 158 1.90 14.59 5.79
N PHE A 159 1.21 15.28 4.88
CA PHE A 159 0.21 16.32 5.17
C PHE A 159 -1.23 15.82 5.05
N LEU A 160 -1.46 14.68 4.37
CA LEU A 160 -2.77 14.06 4.20
C LEU A 160 -3.13 13.08 5.34
N PHE A 161 -2.25 12.90 6.33
CA PHE A 161 -2.47 12.10 7.53
C PHE A 161 -1.99 12.82 8.79
#